data_AF-A0A1F2QFF2-F1
#
_entry.id   AF-A0A1F2QFF2-F1
#
_cell.length_a   1.000
_cell.length_b   1.000
_cell.length_c   1.000
_cell.angle_alpha   90.00
_cell.angle_beta   90.00
_cell.angle_gamma   90.00
#
_symmetry.space_group_name_H-M   'P 1'
#
loop_
_entity.id
_entity.type
_entity.pdbx_description
1 polymer ?
#
loop_
_entity_poly.entity_id
_entity_poly.type
_entity_poly.pdbx_seq_one_letter_code
_entity_poly.pdbx_strand_id
1 'polypeptide(L)'
;MKRAAFLGVLLFFVAHQALAVYIVVLRNGSRVVAREKYQVKGPNAIFVTKIGTLTSIPVSQIDATATEKANALNLGDVEALDWVDIQRVFPTPTPTPQMSALGRIRPGIAAKEGDAAKPTPTPGVGYREARYHDPQVDLAFQQGLESYHLYLYRTSSGTQPSFLFIEIQVNGQPETLKALQAVSSTYQLLAEKAPERLPERVEIQMINEAGKEAGLFRMSVADAAELVSGKVTPDKFFVDHVIF
;
A
#
# COMPACT_ATOMS: atom_id res chain seq x y z
N MET A 1 57.94 -16.93 -28.94
CA MET A 1 58.28 -15.88 -27.94
C MET A 1 57.27 -14.75 -28.12
N LYS A 2 56.19 -14.76 -27.34
CA LYS A 2 55.93 -13.85 -26.19
C LYS A 2 55.89 -12.36 -26.58
N ARG A 3 54.68 -11.78 -26.56
CA ARG A 3 54.27 -10.43 -26.08
C ARG A 3 52.86 -10.15 -26.65
N ALA A 4 51.81 -10.48 -25.89
CA ALA A 4 51.10 -9.57 -24.96
C ALA A 4 50.40 -8.44 -25.73
N ALA A 5 49.09 -8.52 -26.03
CA ALA A 5 47.93 -8.41 -25.12
C ALA A 5 47.91 -7.08 -24.35
N PHE A 6 46.73 -6.44 -24.35
CA PHE A 6 46.29 -5.22 -23.65
C PHE A 6 46.03 -3.98 -24.53
N LEU A 7 44.78 -3.89 -25.01
CA LEU A 7 44.01 -2.64 -25.13
C LEU A 7 42.54 -3.12 -25.22
N GLY A 8 41.80 -3.24 -24.13
CA GLY A 8 41.40 -2.15 -23.25
C GLY A 8 39.88 -2.00 -23.39
N VAL A 9 39.15 -3.07 -23.04
CA VAL A 9 37.68 -3.08 -22.98
C VAL A 9 37.26 -2.13 -21.86
N LEU A 10 36.82 -0.93 -22.23
CA LEU A 10 36.17 0.01 -21.34
C LEU A 10 34.76 -0.53 -21.02
N LEU A 11 34.69 -1.45 -20.06
CA LEU A 11 33.46 -1.89 -19.44
C LEU A 11 32.85 -0.69 -18.71
N PHE A 12 31.86 -0.06 -19.35
CA PHE A 12 30.92 0.84 -18.69
C PHE A 12 30.23 0.07 -17.57
N PHE A 13 30.71 0.27 -16.34
CA PHE A 13 29.94 0.01 -15.13
C PHE A 13 28.75 0.97 -15.14
N VAL A 14 27.64 0.54 -15.74
CA VAL A 14 26.33 1.13 -15.41
C VAL A 14 26.05 0.68 -13.98
N ALA A 15 26.40 1.53 -13.02
CA ALA A 15 25.92 1.42 -11.66
C ALA A 15 24.39 1.44 -11.73
N HIS A 16 23.79 0.26 -11.66
CA HIS A 16 22.39 0.13 -11.30
C HIS A 16 22.27 0.73 -9.90
N GLN A 17 21.90 2.01 -9.84
CA GLN A 17 21.28 2.57 -8.64
C GLN A 17 19.98 1.81 -8.50
N ALA A 18 20.03 0.64 -7.86
CA ALA A 18 18.86 0.08 -7.22
C ALA A 18 18.34 1.22 -6.35
N LEU A 19 17.22 1.82 -6.74
CA LEU A 19 16.53 2.79 -5.93
C LEU A 19 16.05 2.03 -4.71
N ALA A 20 16.93 1.88 -3.72
CA ALA A 20 16.63 1.25 -2.46
C ALA A 20 15.63 2.17 -1.76
N VAL A 21 14.36 1.81 -1.90
CA VAL A 21 13.22 2.45 -1.26
C VAL A 21 13.32 2.10 0.23
N TYR A 22 13.64 3.09 1.08
CA TYR A 22 13.71 2.88 2.53
C TYR A 22 12.33 3.09 3.15
N ILE A 23 11.77 2.09 3.83
CA ILE A 23 10.41 2.16 4.39
C ILE A 23 10.48 2.48 5.88
N VAL A 24 9.96 3.62 6.29
CA VAL A 24 9.79 3.99 7.71
C VAL A 24 8.41 3.52 8.17
N VAL A 25 8.36 2.61 9.14
CA VAL A 25 7.11 2.11 9.73
C VAL A 25 6.81 2.90 11.01
N LEU A 26 5.62 3.48 11.07
CA LEU A 26 5.13 4.21 12.24
C LEU A 26 4.38 3.26 13.19
N ARG A 27 4.32 3.61 14.47
CA ARG A 27 3.64 2.80 15.51
C ARG A 27 2.14 2.64 15.29
N ASN A 28 1.53 3.55 14.53
CA ASN A 28 0.12 3.43 14.12
C ASN A 28 -0.08 2.46 12.94
N GLY A 29 0.99 1.81 12.45
CA GLY A 29 0.96 0.90 11.31
C GLY A 29 1.09 1.59 9.95
N SER A 30 1.06 2.93 9.90
CA SER A 30 1.29 3.67 8.65
C SER A 30 2.76 3.56 8.21
N ARG A 31 2.98 3.63 6.90
CA ARG A 31 4.31 3.46 6.29
C ARG A 31 4.65 4.70 5.47
N VAL A 32 5.92 5.11 5.52
CA VAL A 32 6.43 6.26 4.77
C VAL A 32 7.67 5.84 3.99
N VAL A 33 7.67 6.06 2.69
CA VAL A 33 8.84 5.77 1.85
C VAL A 33 9.80 6.95 1.87
N ALA A 34 11.03 6.67 2.28
CA ALA A 34 12.18 7.53 2.24
C ALA A 34 13.17 7.11 1.15
N ARG A 35 13.95 8.07 0.66
CA ARG A 35 15.08 7.83 -0.25
C ARG A 35 16.29 7.26 0.45
N GLU A 36 16.38 7.47 1.77
CA GLU A 36 17.52 7.08 2.59
C GLU A 36 17.08 6.79 4.02
N LYS A 37 17.94 6.11 4.77
CA LYS A 37 17.73 5.84 6.20
C LYS A 37 17.60 7.15 6.96
N TYR A 38 16.61 7.23 7.85
CA TYR A 38 16.42 8.44 8.67
C TYR A 38 17.60 8.70 9.60
N GLN A 39 17.87 9.98 9.82
CA GLN A 39 18.88 10.44 10.77
C GLN A 39 18.19 10.97 12.02
N VAL A 40 18.59 10.46 13.20
CA VAL A 40 18.07 10.96 14.46
C VAL A 40 18.79 12.26 14.82
N LYS A 41 18.05 13.37 14.86
CA LYS A 41 18.51 14.68 15.33
C LYS A 41 17.66 15.12 16.52
N GLY A 42 18.19 14.94 17.73
CA GLY A 42 17.46 15.19 18.96
C GLY A 42 16.27 14.22 19.13
N PRO A 43 15.04 14.71 19.41
CA PRO A 43 13.87 13.85 19.57
C PRO A 43 13.24 13.39 18.25
N ASN A 44 13.74 13.86 17.11
CA ASN A 44 13.14 13.65 15.80
C ASN A 44 14.04 12.83 14.88
N ALA A 45 13.42 11.98 14.07
CA ALA A 45 13.99 11.35 12.90
C ALA A 45 13.71 12.22 11.67
N ILE A 46 14.76 12.54 10.92
CA ILE A 46 14.70 13.37 9.72
C ILE A 46 15.11 12.52 8.52
N PHE A 47 14.31 12.56 7.46
CA PHE A 47 14.58 11.84 6.22
C PHE A 47 13.96 12.53 5.01
N VAL A 48 14.50 12.26 3.82
CA VAL A 48 13.93 12.72 2.55
C VAL A 48 12.96 11.66 2.04
N THR A 49 11.71 12.04 1.79
CA THR A 49 10.67 11.16 1.21
C THR A 49 10.96 10.84 -0.26
N LYS A 50 10.30 9.81 -0.83
CA LYS A 50 10.41 9.45 -2.26
C LYS A 50 10.24 10.66 -3.18
N ILE A 51 9.30 11.54 -2.85
CA ILE A 51 8.96 12.77 -3.59
C ILE A 51 9.97 13.92 -3.38
N GLY A 52 11.01 13.73 -2.56
CA GLY A 52 12.07 14.73 -2.33
C GLY A 52 11.78 15.72 -1.22
N THR A 53 10.65 15.60 -0.52
CA THR A 53 10.31 16.44 0.63
C THR A 53 11.10 16.00 1.86
N LEU A 54 11.75 16.95 2.54
CA LEU A 54 12.37 16.72 3.83
C LEU A 54 11.29 16.61 4.92
N THR A 55 11.22 15.45 5.58
CA THR A 55 10.23 15.14 6.60
C THR A 55 10.90 14.93 7.95
N SER A 56 10.25 15.40 9.02
CA SER A 56 10.69 15.26 10.40
C SER A 56 9.58 14.64 11.24
N ILE A 57 9.79 13.44 11.78
CA ILE A 57 8.83 12.69 12.61
C ILE A 57 9.48 12.40 13.98
N PRO A 58 8.77 12.52 15.11
CA PRO A 58 9.30 12.13 16.42
C PRO A 58 9.76 10.66 16.42
N VAL A 59 10.93 10.37 16.97
CA VAL A 59 11.45 8.99 17.07
C VAL A 59 10.51 8.09 17.86
N SER A 60 9.78 8.67 18.83
CA SER A 60 8.76 7.95 19.60
C SER A 60 7.60 7.42 18.75
N GLN A 61 7.33 8.00 17.57
CA GLN A 61 6.28 7.56 16.66
C GLN A 61 6.77 6.50 15.66
N ILE A 62 8.07 6.29 15.54
CA ILE A 62 8.65 5.28 14.65
C ILE A 62 8.73 3.95 15.40
N ASP A 63 8.29 2.89 14.74
CA ASP A 63 8.59 1.53 15.16
C ASP A 63 9.91 1.10 14.50
N ALA A 64 11.01 1.27 15.24
CA ALA A 64 12.34 0.95 14.73
C ALA A 64 12.49 -0.53 14.38
N THR A 65 11.89 -1.43 15.17
CA THR A 65 11.94 -2.87 14.94
C THR A 65 11.17 -3.24 13.67
N ALA A 66 9.96 -2.71 13.48
CA ALA A 66 9.18 -2.95 12.27
C ALA A 66 9.82 -2.31 11.04
N THR A 67 10.41 -1.12 11.20
CA THR A 67 11.18 -0.43 10.16
C THR A 67 12.38 -1.26 9.73
N GLU A 68 13.19 -1.78 10.66
CA GLU A 68 14.34 -2.62 10.31
C GLU A 68 13.90 -3.91 9.64
N LYS A 69 12.84 -4.57 10.10
CA LYS A 69 12.28 -5.76 9.44
C LYS A 69 11.83 -5.47 8.01
N ALA A 70 11.09 -4.38 7.80
CA ALA A 70 10.60 -3.98 6.47
C ALA A 70 11.74 -3.69 5.48
N ASN A 71 12.90 -3.22 5.96
CA ASN A 71 14.07 -2.90 5.13
C ASN A 71 15.13 -4.01 5.08
N ALA A 72 15.13 -4.93 6.04
CA ALA A 72 16.01 -6.11 6.04
C ALA A 72 15.62 -7.06 4.90
N LEU A 73 14.35 -7.05 4.50
CA LEU A 73 13.82 -7.74 3.33
C LEU A 73 14.18 -7.03 2.01
N ASN A 74 15.44 -6.62 1.82
CA ASN A 74 16.03 -6.19 0.54
C ASN A 74 16.07 -7.36 -0.49
N LEU A 75 14.98 -8.12 -0.57
CA LEU A 75 14.83 -9.37 -1.31
C LEU A 75 14.16 -9.03 -2.63
N GLY A 76 14.99 -8.66 -3.59
CA GLY A 76 14.71 -8.82 -5.01
C GLY A 76 14.67 -10.28 -5.46
N ASP A 77 14.47 -11.25 -4.56
CA ASP A 77 14.27 -12.66 -4.88
C ASP A 77 13.28 -13.29 -3.89
N VAL A 78 12.26 -13.91 -4.48
CA VAL A 78 11.20 -14.67 -3.83
C VAL A 78 11.77 -15.90 -3.16
N GLU A 79 11.56 -16.09 -1.86
CA GLU A 79 11.38 -17.43 -1.30
C GLU A 79 10.59 -17.43 0.01
N ALA A 80 9.61 -18.35 0.05
CA ALA A 80 8.85 -18.87 1.19
C ALA A 80 7.88 -17.94 1.94
N LEU A 81 6.60 -18.06 1.54
CA LEU A 81 5.47 -18.15 2.45
C LEU A 81 5.74 -19.19 3.55
N ASP A 82 6.54 -18.83 4.56
CA ASP A 82 6.61 -19.56 5.81
C ASP A 82 5.81 -18.78 6.85
N TRP A 83 4.61 -19.29 7.10
CA TRP A 83 3.71 -18.85 8.15
C TRP A 83 4.35 -19.13 9.51
N VAL A 84 5.14 -18.19 10.01
CA VAL A 84 5.69 -18.25 11.37
C VAL A 84 4.73 -17.54 12.32
N ASP A 85 4.20 -18.30 13.27
CA ASP A 85 3.43 -17.83 14.42
C ASP A 85 4.19 -16.72 15.17
N ILE A 86 3.79 -15.46 14.98
CA ILE A 86 4.25 -14.35 15.81
C ILE A 86 3.22 -14.11 16.92
N GLN A 87 3.64 -14.48 18.12
CA GLN A 87 2.97 -14.29 19.39
C GLN A 87 2.64 -12.80 19.62
N ARG A 88 1.35 -12.50 19.83
CA ARG A 88 0.78 -11.15 19.96
C ARG A 88 1.33 -10.41 21.18
N VAL A 89 1.74 -9.15 21.00
CA VAL A 89 1.87 -8.18 22.09
C VAL A 89 0.83 -7.08 21.85
N PHE A 90 -0.10 -6.92 22.79
CA PHE A 90 -1.17 -5.93 22.72
C PHE A 90 -0.66 -4.55 23.18
N PRO A 91 -0.80 -3.47 22.39
CA PRO A 91 -0.57 -2.12 22.90
C PRO A 91 -1.81 -1.58 23.64
N THR A 92 -1.55 -0.91 24.76
CA THR A 92 -2.53 -0.22 25.62
C THR A 92 -3.04 1.08 24.97
N PRO A 93 -4.34 1.42 25.06
CA PRO A 93 -4.89 2.62 24.42
C PRO A 93 -4.42 3.93 25.08
N THR A 94 -4.07 4.93 24.28
CA THR A 94 -3.71 6.31 24.69
C THR A 94 -4.77 7.28 24.13
N PRO A 95 -5.26 8.27 24.90
CA PRO A 95 -6.52 8.97 24.62
C PRO A 95 -6.47 10.02 23.51
N THR A 96 -7.59 10.10 22.77
CA THR A 96 -7.88 10.98 21.63
C THR A 96 -8.22 12.43 22.06
N PRO A 97 -7.62 13.48 21.49
CA PRO A 97 -8.12 14.85 21.66
C PRO A 97 -9.30 15.14 20.70
N GLN A 98 -10.35 15.76 21.23
CA GLN A 98 -11.53 16.17 20.46
C GLN A 98 -11.25 17.45 19.67
N MET A 99 -11.34 17.39 18.33
CA MET A 99 -11.39 18.58 17.47
C MET A 99 -12.84 18.98 17.19
N SER A 100 -13.34 19.93 17.97
CA SER A 100 -14.52 20.74 17.64
C SER A 100 -14.05 22.17 17.35
N ALA A 101 -13.78 22.53 16.09
CA ALA A 101 -13.78 23.90 15.57
C ALA A 101 -13.30 23.94 14.11
N LEU A 102 -13.80 24.93 13.37
CA LEU A 102 -13.60 25.23 11.93
C LEU A 102 -14.56 24.45 11.02
N GLY A 103 -15.51 25.05 10.32
CA GLY A 103 -15.83 26.45 10.08
C GLY A 103 -16.62 26.49 8.77
N ARG A 104 -17.86 26.98 8.82
CA ARG A 104 -18.81 27.02 7.70
C ARG A 104 -18.20 27.74 6.48
N ILE A 105 -18.18 27.08 5.32
CA ILE A 105 -17.96 27.73 4.01
C ILE A 105 -19.21 27.53 3.15
N ARG A 106 -19.72 28.66 2.64
CA ARG A 106 -20.94 28.80 1.81
C ARG A 106 -20.70 28.32 0.36
N PRO A 107 -21.74 27.88 -0.37
CA PRO A 107 -21.61 27.35 -1.73
C PRO A 107 -21.85 28.40 -2.83
N GLY A 108 -21.21 28.20 -4.00
CA GLY A 108 -21.43 28.89 -5.29
C GLY A 108 -20.17 29.65 -5.77
N ILE A 109 -19.77 29.72 -7.05
CA ILE A 109 -20.33 29.42 -8.39
C ILE A 109 -19.10 29.33 -9.35
N ALA A 110 -18.86 28.30 -10.17
CA ALA A 110 -19.02 28.20 -11.65
C ALA A 110 -18.00 27.12 -12.13
N ALA A 111 -18.08 26.37 -13.24
CA ALA A 111 -18.91 26.33 -14.44
C ALA A 111 -18.91 24.89 -15.03
N LYS A 112 -19.79 24.65 -16.02
CA LYS A 112 -20.09 23.37 -16.68
C LYS A 112 -18.90 22.73 -17.40
N GLU A 113 -18.72 21.43 -17.16
CA GLU A 113 -17.97 20.51 -18.03
C GLU A 113 -18.80 19.21 -18.13
N GLY A 114 -18.85 18.63 -19.33
CA GLY A 114 -19.96 17.84 -19.88
C GLY A 114 -20.35 16.53 -19.18
N ASP A 115 -21.50 16.01 -19.61
CA ASP A 115 -22.18 14.78 -19.16
C ASP A 115 -21.29 13.53 -19.28
N ALA A 116 -20.43 13.32 -18.29
CA ALA A 116 -20.11 11.98 -17.82
C ALA A 116 -20.99 11.73 -16.59
N ALA A 117 -21.74 10.62 -16.58
CA ALA A 117 -22.59 10.23 -15.47
C ALA A 117 -21.83 10.39 -14.15
N LYS A 118 -22.30 11.32 -13.30
CA LYS A 118 -21.76 11.49 -11.95
C LYS A 118 -21.94 10.15 -11.22
N PRO A 119 -20.86 9.46 -10.85
CA PRO A 119 -20.96 8.26 -10.06
C PRO A 119 -21.45 8.69 -8.68
N THR A 120 -22.37 7.90 -8.12
CA THR A 120 -22.98 8.20 -6.84
C THR A 120 -22.02 7.72 -5.75
N PRO A 121 -21.47 8.62 -4.90
CA PRO A 121 -20.57 8.22 -3.83
C PRO A 121 -21.24 7.16 -3.01
N THR A 122 -20.68 5.95 -3.01
CA THR A 122 -21.17 4.90 -2.11
C THR A 122 -20.81 5.35 -0.68
N PRO A 123 -21.77 5.74 0.16
CA PRO A 123 -21.44 6.29 1.46
C PRO A 123 -20.79 5.21 2.34
N GLY A 124 -19.58 5.47 2.84
CA GLY A 124 -19.03 4.76 4.00
C GLY A 124 -17.88 3.78 3.77
N VAL A 125 -17.38 3.61 2.53
CA VAL A 125 -16.12 2.89 2.28
C VAL A 125 -14.96 3.82 2.56
N GLY A 126 -14.09 3.44 3.49
CA GLY A 126 -12.95 4.24 3.92
C GLY A 126 -12.29 3.63 5.15
N TYR A 127 -11.10 4.13 5.48
CA TYR A 127 -10.31 3.61 6.58
C TYR A 127 -11.05 3.66 7.92
N ARG A 128 -10.93 2.57 8.68
CA ARG A 128 -11.47 2.43 10.04
C ARG A 128 -10.35 2.08 11.00
N GLU A 129 -10.44 2.53 12.25
CA GLU A 129 -9.45 2.18 13.27
C GLU A 129 -9.53 0.70 13.68
N ALA A 130 -10.71 0.07 13.51
CA ALA A 130 -10.91 -1.34 13.80
C ALA A 130 -10.13 -2.21 12.80
N ARG A 131 -9.26 -3.07 13.32
CA ARG A 131 -8.53 -4.05 12.50
C ARG A 131 -9.47 -5.11 11.94
N TYR A 132 -9.05 -5.75 10.85
CA TYR A 132 -9.75 -6.93 10.35
C TYR A 132 -9.68 -8.06 11.38
N HIS A 133 -10.73 -8.88 11.47
CA HIS A 133 -10.89 -9.84 12.55
C HIS A 133 -9.91 -11.03 12.46
N ASP A 134 -9.51 -11.43 11.25
CA ASP A 134 -8.51 -12.47 11.03
C ASP A 134 -7.13 -11.86 10.72
N PRO A 135 -6.15 -11.97 11.65
CA PRO A 135 -4.81 -11.44 11.43
C PRO A 135 -4.01 -12.18 10.37
N GLN A 136 -4.34 -13.45 10.06
CA GLN A 136 -3.65 -14.22 9.03
C GLN A 136 -4.07 -13.78 7.63
N VAL A 137 -5.34 -13.40 7.48
CA VAL A 137 -5.83 -12.75 6.25
C VAL A 137 -5.16 -11.40 6.06
N ASP A 138 -5.13 -10.58 7.12
CA ASP A 138 -4.43 -9.29 7.08
C ASP A 138 -2.97 -9.46 6.64
N LEU A 139 -2.23 -10.38 7.28
CA LEU A 139 -0.84 -10.69 6.92
C LEU A 139 -0.69 -11.16 5.46
N ALA A 140 -1.59 -12.01 4.95
CA ALA A 140 -1.53 -12.47 3.57
C ALA A 140 -1.62 -11.31 2.57
N PHE A 141 -2.56 -10.39 2.78
CA PHE A 141 -2.69 -9.20 1.93
C PHE A 141 -1.51 -8.25 2.07
N GLN A 142 -0.93 -8.13 3.26
CA GLN A 142 0.30 -7.36 3.46
C GLN A 142 1.46 -7.94 2.64
N GLN A 143 1.72 -9.24 2.77
CA GLN A 143 2.76 -9.93 2.02
C GLN A 143 2.53 -9.86 0.52
N GLY A 144 1.28 -10.01 0.07
CA GLY A 144 0.90 -9.91 -1.33
C GLY A 144 1.11 -8.50 -1.91
N LEU A 145 0.83 -7.44 -1.16
CA LEU A 145 1.14 -6.08 -1.61
C LEU A 145 2.67 -5.84 -1.67
N GLU A 146 3.38 -6.31 -0.65
CA GLU A 146 4.84 -6.18 -0.56
C GLU A 146 5.58 -6.93 -1.67
N SER A 147 5.11 -8.11 -2.08
CA SER A 147 5.70 -8.87 -3.19
C SER A 147 5.54 -8.16 -4.54
N TYR A 148 4.54 -7.28 -4.64
CA TYR A 148 4.36 -6.36 -5.77
C TYR A 148 5.03 -5.00 -5.52
N HIS A 149 5.93 -4.86 -4.55
CA HIS A 149 6.58 -3.59 -4.20
C HIS A 149 5.62 -2.43 -3.90
N LEU A 150 4.41 -2.73 -3.40
CA LEU A 150 3.44 -1.75 -2.94
C LEU A 150 3.58 -1.64 -1.42
N TYR A 151 4.30 -0.62 -0.96
CA TYR A 151 4.67 -0.51 0.46
C TYR A 151 3.90 0.55 1.23
N LEU A 152 3.20 1.43 0.52
CA LEU A 152 2.42 2.52 1.11
C LEU A 152 0.96 2.10 1.17
N TYR A 153 0.62 1.32 2.18
CA TYR A 153 -0.74 0.88 2.40
C TYR A 153 -1.08 0.85 3.89
N ARG A 154 -2.38 0.72 4.17
CA ARG A 154 -2.92 0.37 5.48
C ARG A 154 -4.14 -0.52 5.31
N THR A 155 -4.35 -1.40 6.27
CA THR A 155 -5.47 -2.34 6.29
C THR A 155 -6.36 -2.08 7.49
N SER A 156 -7.65 -2.38 7.35
CA SER A 156 -8.63 -2.32 8.43
C SER A 156 -9.81 -3.25 8.17
N SER A 157 -10.74 -3.31 9.11
CA SER A 157 -12.10 -3.77 8.83
C SER A 157 -12.74 -2.83 7.81
N GLY A 158 -13.49 -3.40 6.87
CA GLY A 158 -14.25 -2.66 5.86
C GLY A 158 -15.62 -2.21 6.35
N THR A 159 -16.50 -1.91 5.38
CA THR A 159 -17.87 -1.45 5.65
C THR A 159 -18.65 -2.45 6.50
N GLN A 160 -18.42 -3.73 6.27
CA GLN A 160 -18.93 -4.86 7.04
C GLN A 160 -17.79 -5.57 7.78
N PRO A 161 -18.06 -6.21 8.93
CA PRO A 161 -17.04 -6.96 9.67
C PRO A 161 -16.40 -8.11 8.88
N SER A 162 -17.11 -8.68 7.89
CA SER A 162 -16.62 -9.72 6.99
C SER A 162 -15.74 -9.18 5.85
N PHE A 163 -15.73 -7.85 5.63
CA PHE A 163 -15.00 -7.22 4.54
C PHE A 163 -13.63 -6.77 5.01
N LEU A 164 -12.61 -7.07 4.23
CA LEU A 164 -11.28 -6.50 4.42
C LEU A 164 -11.23 -5.16 3.70
N PHE A 165 -10.70 -4.12 4.35
CA PHE A 165 -10.42 -2.86 3.71
C PHE A 165 -8.91 -2.64 3.57
N ILE A 166 -8.50 -2.16 2.40
CA ILE A 166 -7.12 -1.86 2.05
C ILE A 166 -7.09 -0.47 1.44
N GLU A 167 -6.38 0.46 2.06
CA GLU A 167 -6.01 1.71 1.42
C GLU A 167 -4.58 1.61 0.90
N ILE A 168 -4.36 1.99 -0.37
CA ILE A 168 -3.07 1.91 -1.06
C ILE A 168 -2.76 3.27 -1.66
N GLN A 169 -1.57 3.81 -1.38
CA GLN A 169 -1.07 4.99 -2.06
C GLN A 169 -0.42 4.59 -3.38
N VAL A 170 -0.87 5.20 -4.47
CA VAL A 170 -0.45 4.89 -5.84
C VAL A 170 0.05 6.16 -6.55
N ASN A 171 1.06 6.01 -7.40
CA ASN A 171 1.58 7.06 -8.26
C ASN A 171 1.22 6.78 -9.72
N GLY A 172 0.02 7.24 -10.10
CA GLY A 172 -0.48 7.18 -11.46
C GLY A 172 -1.05 5.81 -11.85
N GLN A 173 -1.57 5.75 -13.07
CA GLN A 173 -2.30 4.58 -13.59
C GLN A 173 -1.51 3.26 -13.53
N PRO A 174 -0.20 3.19 -13.87
CA PRO A 174 0.51 1.91 -13.81
C PRO A 174 0.50 1.27 -12.41
N GLU A 175 0.63 2.08 -11.35
CA GLU A 175 0.63 1.59 -9.97
C GLU A 175 -0.79 1.24 -9.49
N THR A 176 -1.82 1.96 -9.96
CA THR A 176 -3.24 1.59 -9.78
C THR A 176 -3.54 0.19 -10.32
N LEU A 177 -3.15 -0.10 -11.58
CA LEU A 177 -3.39 -1.40 -12.20
C LEU A 177 -2.58 -2.51 -11.52
N LYS A 178 -1.34 -2.20 -11.12
CA LYS A 178 -0.49 -3.10 -10.33
C LYS A 178 -1.11 -3.44 -8.98
N ALA A 179 -1.72 -2.47 -8.31
CA ALA A 179 -2.44 -2.68 -7.05
C ALA A 179 -3.67 -3.57 -7.22
N LEU A 180 -4.44 -3.41 -8.30
CA LEU A 180 -5.55 -4.33 -8.63
C LEU A 180 -5.04 -5.76 -8.82
N GLN A 181 -3.94 -5.94 -9.56
CA GLN A 181 -3.32 -7.25 -9.76
C GLN A 181 -2.82 -7.87 -8.45
N ALA A 182 -2.14 -7.09 -7.60
CA ALA A 182 -1.62 -7.57 -6.32
C ALA A 182 -2.75 -8.08 -5.41
N VAL A 183 -3.83 -7.29 -5.30
CA VAL A 183 -4.99 -7.66 -4.48
C VAL A 183 -5.71 -8.87 -5.08
N SER A 184 -5.94 -8.91 -6.40
CA SER A 184 -6.63 -10.04 -7.04
C SER A 184 -5.84 -11.35 -6.92
N SER A 185 -4.53 -11.32 -7.16
CA SER A 185 -3.66 -12.51 -7.04
C SER A 185 -3.66 -13.05 -5.62
N THR A 186 -3.57 -12.16 -4.63
CA THR A 186 -3.57 -12.56 -3.22
C THR A 186 -4.91 -13.13 -2.79
N TYR A 187 -6.01 -12.51 -3.24
CA TYR A 187 -7.36 -12.96 -2.91
C TYR A 187 -7.66 -14.34 -3.53
N GLN A 188 -7.25 -14.56 -4.78
CA GLN A 188 -7.36 -15.84 -5.45
C GLN A 188 -6.50 -16.92 -4.78
N LEU A 189 -5.25 -16.60 -4.42
CA LEU A 189 -4.39 -17.52 -3.68
C LEU A 189 -5.01 -17.93 -2.34
N LEU A 190 -5.57 -16.97 -1.60
CA LEU A 190 -6.26 -17.24 -0.35
C LEU A 190 -7.47 -18.16 -0.58
N ALA A 191 -8.20 -17.98 -1.69
CA ALA A 191 -9.34 -18.82 -2.03
C ALA A 191 -8.95 -20.26 -2.32
N GLU A 192 -7.77 -20.48 -2.89
CA GLU A 192 -7.24 -21.81 -3.19
C GLU A 192 -6.62 -22.50 -1.98
N LYS A 193 -6.01 -21.74 -1.06
CA LYS A 193 -5.22 -22.28 0.05
C LYS A 193 -5.96 -22.34 1.38
N ALA A 194 -6.85 -21.38 1.65
CA ALA A 194 -7.59 -21.25 2.91
C ALA A 194 -9.00 -20.66 2.67
N PRO A 195 -9.88 -21.37 1.95
CA PRO A 195 -11.22 -20.89 1.61
C PRO A 195 -12.08 -20.56 2.84
N GLU A 196 -11.82 -21.20 3.98
CA GLU A 196 -12.52 -20.97 5.25
C GLU A 196 -12.20 -19.61 5.90
N ARG A 197 -11.14 -18.93 5.46
CA ARG A 197 -10.69 -17.63 5.96
C ARG A 197 -10.94 -16.50 4.97
N LEU A 198 -11.65 -16.77 3.88
CA LEU A 198 -11.87 -15.76 2.85
C LEU A 198 -12.69 -14.58 3.42
N PRO A 199 -12.21 -13.33 3.23
CA PRO A 199 -13.11 -12.20 3.35
C PRO A 199 -14.23 -12.36 2.31
N GLU A 200 -15.43 -11.86 2.63
CA GLU A 200 -16.56 -11.92 1.69
C GLU A 200 -16.37 -10.96 0.50
N ARG A 201 -15.73 -9.82 0.78
CA ARG A 201 -15.32 -8.80 -0.16
C ARG A 201 -14.04 -8.13 0.32
N VAL A 202 -13.24 -7.66 -0.63
CA VAL A 202 -12.10 -6.77 -0.36
C VAL A 202 -12.45 -5.39 -0.90
N GLU A 203 -12.50 -4.41 0.00
CA GLU A 203 -12.68 -3.00 -0.33
C GLU A 203 -11.31 -2.34 -0.50
N ILE A 204 -11.09 -1.76 -1.67
CA ILE A 204 -9.78 -1.20 -2.05
C ILE A 204 -9.98 0.29 -2.28
N GLN A 205 -9.34 1.12 -1.48
CA GLN A 205 -9.26 2.55 -1.72
C GLN A 205 -7.85 2.90 -2.19
N MET A 206 -7.75 3.49 -3.38
CA MET A 206 -6.49 3.99 -3.91
C MET A 206 -6.44 5.50 -3.75
N ILE A 207 -5.35 6.00 -3.19
CA ILE A 207 -5.12 7.44 -3.02
C ILE A 207 -3.85 7.85 -3.76
N ASN A 208 -3.85 9.00 -4.42
CA ASN A 208 -2.66 9.51 -5.09
C ASN A 208 -1.74 10.26 -4.11
N GLU A 209 -0.59 10.73 -4.60
CA GLU A 209 0.39 11.49 -3.80
C GLU A 209 -0.18 12.81 -3.23
N ALA A 210 -1.23 13.36 -3.84
CA ALA A 210 -1.94 14.54 -3.33
C ALA A 210 -3.03 14.19 -2.30
N GLY A 211 -3.16 12.92 -1.91
CA GLY A 211 -4.20 12.43 -1.00
C GLY A 211 -5.60 12.43 -1.61
N LYS A 212 -5.73 12.58 -2.94
CA LYS A 212 -7.00 12.48 -3.64
C LYS A 212 -7.27 11.03 -4.03
N GLU A 213 -8.55 10.66 -4.05
CA GLU A 213 -8.97 9.33 -4.49
C GLU A 213 -8.56 9.10 -5.95
N ALA A 214 -7.89 7.96 -6.19
CA ALA A 214 -7.45 7.47 -7.48
C ALA A 214 -8.27 6.27 -7.97
N GLY A 215 -9.12 5.72 -7.09
CA GLY A 215 -10.08 4.68 -7.41
C GLY A 215 -10.58 3.97 -6.16
N LEU A 216 -11.85 3.60 -6.15
CA LEU A 216 -12.47 2.84 -5.07
C LEU A 216 -13.10 1.58 -5.66
N PHE A 217 -12.85 0.43 -5.04
CA PHE A 217 -13.33 -0.87 -5.53
C PHE A 217 -13.91 -1.69 -4.40
N ARG A 218 -14.88 -2.54 -4.75
CA ARG A 218 -15.34 -3.63 -3.90
C ARG A 218 -15.22 -4.93 -4.69
N MET A 219 -14.11 -5.63 -4.48
CA MET A 219 -13.74 -6.82 -5.23
C MET A 219 -14.34 -8.08 -4.59
N SER A 220 -14.95 -8.91 -5.42
CA SER A 220 -15.36 -10.28 -5.09
C SER A 220 -14.26 -11.30 -5.40
N VAL A 221 -14.38 -12.52 -4.86
CA VAL A 221 -13.48 -13.63 -5.24
C VAL A 221 -13.61 -13.94 -6.74
N ALA A 222 -14.83 -13.84 -7.30
CA ALA A 222 -15.04 -14.06 -8.73
C ALA A 222 -14.32 -13.00 -9.57
N ASP A 223 -14.41 -11.74 -9.18
CA ASP A 223 -13.72 -10.61 -9.83
C ASP A 223 -12.20 -10.83 -9.83
N ALA A 224 -11.66 -11.27 -8.69
CA ALA A 224 -10.26 -11.60 -8.54
C ALA A 224 -9.84 -12.74 -9.49
N ALA A 225 -10.64 -13.81 -9.58
CA ALA A 225 -10.40 -14.91 -10.50
C ALA A 225 -10.41 -14.46 -11.98
N GLU A 226 -11.32 -13.55 -12.37
CA GLU A 226 -11.38 -13.02 -13.73
C GLU A 226 -10.15 -12.17 -14.09
N LEU A 227 -9.66 -11.37 -13.13
CA LEU A 227 -8.41 -10.60 -13.28
C LEU A 227 -7.18 -11.52 -13.39
N VAL A 228 -7.07 -12.52 -12.51
CA VAL A 228 -5.91 -13.42 -12.45
C VAL A 228 -5.86 -14.35 -13.67
N SER A 229 -7.01 -14.84 -14.13
CA SER A 229 -7.09 -15.66 -15.35
C SER A 229 -6.86 -14.87 -16.64
N GLY A 230 -6.83 -13.53 -16.56
CA GLY A 230 -6.71 -12.66 -17.74
C GLY A 230 -7.99 -12.59 -18.58
N LYS A 231 -9.12 -13.11 -18.09
CA LYS A 231 -10.43 -12.98 -18.74
C LYS A 231 -10.84 -11.51 -18.85
N VAL A 232 -10.49 -10.71 -17.85
CA VAL A 232 -10.64 -9.25 -17.84
C VAL A 232 -9.28 -8.61 -17.60
N THR A 233 -8.91 -7.63 -18.42
CA THR A 233 -7.66 -6.87 -18.19
C THR A 233 -7.83 -5.89 -17.02
N PRO A 234 -6.76 -5.54 -16.29
CA PRO A 234 -6.83 -4.57 -15.21
C PRO A 234 -7.43 -3.22 -15.62
N ASP A 235 -7.11 -2.72 -16.82
CA ASP A 235 -7.68 -1.48 -17.35
C ASP A 235 -9.19 -1.58 -17.54
N LYS A 236 -9.66 -2.68 -18.13
CA LYS A 236 -11.09 -2.91 -18.32
C LYS A 236 -11.81 -3.07 -16.98
N PHE A 237 -11.22 -3.82 -16.06
CA PHE A 237 -11.74 -3.99 -14.72
C PHE A 237 -11.87 -2.64 -14.00
N PHE A 238 -10.84 -1.81 -14.08
CA PHE A 238 -10.84 -0.46 -13.50
C PHE A 238 -12.03 0.34 -14.00
N VAL A 239 -12.22 0.44 -15.31
CA VAL A 239 -13.32 1.22 -15.91
C VAL A 239 -14.69 0.67 -15.52
N ASP A 240 -14.84 -0.66 -15.50
CA ASP A 240 -16.13 -1.30 -15.26
C ASP A 240 -16.54 -1.33 -13.77
N HIS A 241 -15.58 -1.31 -12.84
CA HIS A 241 -15.82 -1.57 -11.40
C HIS A 241 -15.41 -0.44 -10.47
N VAL A 242 -14.80 0.63 -10.97
CA VAL A 242 -14.46 1.79 -10.14
C VAL A 242 -15.74 2.47 -9.62
N ILE A 243 -15.76 2.70 -8.32
CA ILE A 243 -16.79 3.42 -7.59
C ILE A 243 -16.27 4.86 -7.42
N PHE A 244 -17.16 5.86 -7.55
CA PHE A 244 -16.87 7.23 -7.14
C PHE A 244 -18.01 7.79 -6.29
#